data_AF-E7RPD5-F1
#
_entry.id   AF-E7RPD5-F1
#
_cell.length_a   1.000
_cell.length_b   1.000
_cell.length_c   1.000
_cell.angle_alpha   90.00
_cell.angle_beta   90.00
_cell.angle_gamma   90.00
#
_symmetry.space_group_name_H-M   'P 1'
#
loop_
_entity.id
_entity.type
_entity.pdbx_description
1 polymer ?
#
loop_
_entity_poly.entity_id
_entity_poly.type
_entity_poly.pdbx_seq_one_letter_code
_entity_poly.pdbx_strand_id
1 'polypeptide(L)'
;MYRILNKSIWAGMVFILMSAVFTACSSDDNNTPAPEPQPKPKVEGDIDWATCEVLFKEGHLHGAKFHGNPMSSKMTFPREQHCVLKKNADGTIALISGKGMEGRKYFVALGGYYYALRLVFKNAAGKVLNDEISSKENASHYQIFYTVSDLDDSGKPYVPKNVRTGNALKGDWDKKDFAARAAMSSDFFDYRYRDTNPDSLQISTQIPGGSADDVVSLLRIGRVTDGTQPQDYVGFKGYFNFYLQPKDEEEQELPSYFIAMRLLYAKATKYLATADPDDEDDTYKNIKRPLPYYSAPTEWKEVLRFNLPIRVIAEQNDSFRDPERFYEDLKREFKKSVEELKKEYEELIPDDNSSFYM
;
A
#
# COMPACT_ATOMS: atom_id res chain seq x y z
N MET A 1 -66.30 -23.98 24.34
CA MET A 1 -67.30 -22.98 24.76
C MET A 1 -67.31 -22.90 26.29
N TYR A 2 -66.74 -21.85 26.89
CA TYR A 2 -67.07 -21.38 28.25
C TYR A 2 -66.40 -20.00 28.52
N ARG A 3 -67.24 -19.03 28.93
CA ARG A 3 -67.04 -17.85 29.84
C ARG A 3 -65.94 -16.78 29.64
N ILE A 4 -66.39 -15.56 29.27
CA ILE A 4 -66.59 -14.35 30.11
C ILE A 4 -65.48 -13.87 31.11
N LEU A 5 -65.10 -12.58 30.94
CA LEU A 5 -64.40 -11.56 31.81
C LEU A 5 -62.91 -11.82 32.19
N ASN A 6 -61.99 -10.85 32.28
CA ASN A 6 -62.10 -9.52 32.90
C ASN A 6 -60.94 -8.54 32.51
N LYS A 7 -61.13 -7.27 32.88
CA LYS A 7 -60.31 -6.05 32.68
C LYS A 7 -58.88 -6.11 33.24
N SER A 8 -57.95 -5.30 32.68
CA SER A 8 -57.01 -4.44 33.44
C SER A 8 -56.33 -3.39 32.55
N ILE A 9 -56.30 -2.17 33.09
CA ILE A 9 -55.74 -0.91 32.59
C ILE A 9 -54.23 -0.90 32.85
N TRP A 10 -53.40 -0.41 31.93
CA TRP A 10 -52.15 0.29 32.29
C TRP A 10 -51.80 1.34 31.22
N ALA A 11 -51.62 2.57 31.69
CA ALA A 11 -51.18 3.74 30.95
C ALA A 11 -49.65 3.76 30.86
N GLY A 12 -49.10 4.31 29.78
CA GLY A 12 -47.67 4.57 29.62
C GLY A 12 -47.43 5.70 28.63
N MET A 13 -47.03 6.85 29.16
CA MET A 13 -46.81 8.13 28.49
C MET A 13 -45.81 8.06 27.32
N VAL A 14 -46.18 8.70 26.20
CA VAL A 14 -45.26 9.10 25.13
C VAL A 14 -44.72 10.48 25.47
N PHE A 15 -43.41 10.60 25.74
CA PHE A 15 -42.71 11.88 25.78
C PHE A 15 -42.09 12.16 24.42
N ILE A 16 -42.66 13.13 23.71
CA ILE A 16 -42.06 13.76 22.53
C ILE A 16 -41.13 14.86 23.05
N LEU A 17 -39.82 14.75 22.79
CA LEU A 17 -38.88 15.86 22.97
C LEU A 17 -38.55 16.42 21.59
N MET A 18 -39.29 17.46 21.21
CA MET A 18 -38.90 18.43 20.18
C MET A 18 -37.77 19.29 20.75
N SER A 19 -36.58 19.24 20.15
CA SER A 19 -35.55 20.25 20.36
C SER A 19 -35.73 21.38 19.33
N ALA A 20 -36.34 22.47 19.79
CA ALA A 20 -36.41 23.73 19.07
C ALA A 20 -35.01 24.37 19.00
N VAL A 21 -34.62 24.82 17.80
CA VAL A 21 -33.49 25.72 17.59
C VAL A 21 -33.94 27.12 18.02
N PHE A 22 -33.41 27.61 19.14
CA PHE A 22 -33.47 29.04 19.47
C PHE A 22 -32.11 29.67 19.18
N THR A 23 -32.07 30.54 18.18
CA THR A 23 -31.02 31.55 18.02
C THR A 23 -31.45 32.76 18.83
N ALA A 24 -30.68 33.11 19.86
CA ALA A 24 -30.80 34.39 20.55
C ALA A 24 -29.40 34.95 20.80
N CYS A 25 -29.11 36.08 20.16
CA CYS A 25 -27.99 36.94 20.54
C CYS A 25 -28.29 37.56 21.90
N SER A 26 -27.38 37.39 22.86
CA SER A 26 -27.27 38.24 24.04
C SER A 26 -25.79 38.40 24.33
N SER A 27 -25.31 39.63 24.18
CA SER A 27 -24.11 40.14 24.81
C SER A 27 -24.29 40.08 26.32
N ASP A 28 -23.42 39.35 27.02
CA ASP A 28 -22.79 39.79 28.28
C ASP A 28 -21.82 38.73 28.80
N ASP A 29 -20.73 39.24 29.40
CA ASP A 29 -19.55 38.56 29.88
C ASP A 29 -19.85 37.42 30.86
N ASN A 30 -19.54 36.19 30.46
CA ASN A 30 -19.19 35.13 31.40
C ASN A 30 -18.20 34.17 30.74
N ASN A 31 -16.96 34.24 31.22
CA ASN A 31 -15.81 33.48 30.78
C ASN A 31 -15.93 32.00 31.22
N THR A 32 -16.92 31.30 30.69
CA THR A 32 -17.09 29.85 30.87
C THR A 32 -16.27 29.18 29.77
N PRO A 33 -15.26 28.35 30.09
CA PRO A 33 -14.54 27.60 29.07
C PRO A 33 -15.55 26.79 28.27
N ALA A 34 -15.53 26.96 26.94
CA ALA A 34 -16.27 26.05 26.07
C ALA A 34 -15.85 24.62 26.42
N PRO A 35 -16.80 23.66 26.57
CA PRO A 35 -16.43 22.28 26.85
C PRO A 35 -15.47 21.80 25.77
N GLU A 36 -14.31 21.29 26.19
CA GLU A 36 -13.37 20.67 25.25
C GLU A 36 -14.13 19.63 24.42
N PRO A 37 -13.96 19.62 23.09
CA PRO A 37 -14.61 18.63 22.26
C PRO A 37 -14.23 17.25 22.77
N GLN A 38 -15.22 16.48 23.25
CA GLN A 38 -14.96 15.12 23.68
C GLN A 38 -14.41 14.34 22.48
N PRO A 39 -13.31 13.58 22.66
CA PRO A 39 -12.78 12.77 21.58
C PRO A 39 -13.87 11.82 21.09
N LYS A 40 -14.14 11.84 19.77
CA LYS A 40 -15.06 10.87 19.17
C LYS A 40 -14.60 9.46 19.55
N PRO A 41 -15.53 8.55 19.92
CA PRO A 41 -15.17 7.15 20.18
C PRO A 41 -14.37 6.60 19.00
N LYS A 42 -13.20 5.98 19.26
CA LYS A 42 -12.40 5.33 18.23
C LYS A 42 -13.22 4.16 17.68
N VAL A 43 -13.62 4.24 16.42
CA VAL A 43 -14.32 3.14 15.75
C VAL A 43 -13.34 1.99 15.62
N GLU A 44 -13.78 0.78 15.93
CA GLU A 44 -12.95 -0.42 15.80
C GLU A 44 -12.37 -0.53 14.38
N GLY A 45 -11.07 -0.82 14.29
CA GLY A 45 -10.32 -0.91 13.04
C GLY A 45 -9.92 0.43 12.41
N ASP A 46 -10.33 1.58 12.95
CA ASP A 46 -9.89 2.88 12.42
C ASP A 46 -8.48 3.23 12.89
N ILE A 47 -7.70 3.82 11.98
CA ILE A 47 -6.39 4.38 12.27
C ILE A 47 -6.39 5.91 12.08
N ASP A 48 -5.82 6.62 13.03
CA ASP A 48 -5.71 8.09 13.02
C ASP A 48 -4.49 8.56 12.23
N TRP A 49 -4.40 8.17 10.96
CA TRP A 49 -3.28 8.57 10.10
C TRP A 49 -3.53 9.94 9.47
N ALA A 50 -2.47 10.73 9.35
CA ALA A 50 -2.47 12.05 8.72
C ALA A 50 -1.51 12.10 7.52
N THR A 51 -0.37 11.41 7.61
CA THR A 51 0.60 11.34 6.52
C THR A 51 1.13 9.92 6.32
N CYS A 52 1.61 9.65 5.10
CA CYS A 52 2.36 8.45 4.76
C CYS A 52 3.62 8.87 4.00
N GLU A 53 4.80 8.53 4.53
CA GLU A 53 6.05 8.64 3.79
C GLU A 53 6.20 7.42 2.89
N VAL A 54 6.43 7.67 1.60
CA VAL A 54 6.56 6.64 0.58
C VAL A 54 7.97 6.70 0.01
N LEU A 55 8.68 5.58 0.09
CA LEU A 55 9.94 5.35 -0.60
C LEU A 55 9.72 4.31 -1.70
N PHE A 56 10.16 4.65 -2.90
CA PHE A 56 10.17 3.77 -4.07
C PHE A 56 11.60 3.66 -4.60
N LYS A 57 12.19 2.47 -4.50
CA LYS A 57 13.63 2.26 -4.67
C LYS A 57 13.90 1.16 -5.69
N GLU A 58 14.54 1.49 -6.81
CA GLU A 58 15.01 0.52 -7.80
C GLU A 58 16.08 -0.40 -7.20
N GLY A 59 16.08 -1.66 -7.61
CA GLY A 59 17.07 -2.65 -7.22
C GLY A 59 16.98 -3.94 -8.02
N HIS A 60 17.63 -4.97 -7.50
CA HIS A 60 17.68 -6.30 -8.08
C HIS A 60 17.63 -7.37 -6.99
N LEU A 61 17.55 -8.65 -7.39
CA LEU A 61 17.43 -9.76 -6.45
C LEU A 61 18.72 -10.56 -6.33
N HIS A 62 19.09 -10.91 -5.10
CA HIS A 62 20.03 -11.99 -4.78
C HIS A 62 19.23 -13.18 -4.20
N GLY A 63 18.76 -14.06 -5.09
CA GLY A 63 17.82 -15.11 -4.72
C GLY A 63 16.47 -14.53 -4.28
N ALA A 64 16.09 -14.74 -3.02
CA ALA A 64 14.87 -14.15 -2.45
C ALA A 64 15.10 -12.75 -1.83
N LYS A 65 16.34 -12.26 -1.72
CA LYS A 65 16.62 -10.97 -1.09
C LYS A 65 16.58 -9.87 -2.13
N PHE A 66 15.95 -8.73 -1.80
CA PHE A 66 16.01 -7.53 -2.62
C PHE A 66 17.19 -6.66 -2.17
N HIS A 67 17.92 -6.12 -3.13
CA HIS A 67 19.02 -5.19 -2.92
C HIS A 67 18.81 -3.96 -3.78
N GLY A 68 18.69 -2.80 -3.15
CA GLY A 68 18.47 -1.54 -3.86
C GLY A 68 19.74 -1.12 -4.58
N ASN A 69 19.66 -0.67 -5.83
CA ASN A 69 20.84 -0.20 -6.57
C ASN A 69 21.39 1.10 -5.97
N PRO A 70 22.72 1.33 -5.95
CA PRO A 70 23.28 2.56 -5.39
C PRO A 70 22.82 3.77 -6.17
N MET A 71 22.76 4.91 -5.47
CA MET A 71 22.47 6.20 -6.08
C MET A 71 23.68 6.66 -6.89
N SER A 72 23.44 7.09 -8.13
CA SER A 72 24.44 7.75 -8.96
C SER A 72 24.02 9.20 -9.18
N SER A 73 24.91 10.15 -8.88
CA SER A 73 24.69 11.56 -9.22
C SER A 73 24.80 11.84 -10.72
N LYS A 74 25.31 10.88 -11.49
CA LYS A 74 25.51 11.00 -12.94
C LYS A 74 24.26 10.66 -13.75
N MET A 75 23.25 10.07 -13.12
CA MET A 75 22.12 9.48 -13.84
C MET A 75 20.84 10.27 -13.60
N THR A 76 20.13 10.53 -14.68
CA THR A 76 18.90 11.34 -14.65
C THR A 76 17.69 10.57 -14.16
N PHE A 77 17.62 9.28 -14.48
CA PHE A 77 16.50 8.48 -14.01
C PHE A 77 16.67 8.12 -12.53
N PRO A 78 15.66 8.40 -11.69
CA PRO A 78 15.81 8.26 -10.24
C PRO A 78 15.72 6.78 -9.82
N ARG A 79 16.80 6.26 -9.21
CA ARG A 79 16.78 4.93 -8.56
C ARG A 79 16.10 4.95 -7.19
N GLU A 80 15.76 6.13 -6.69
CA GLU A 80 15.15 6.34 -5.40
C GLU A 80 14.24 7.55 -5.49
N GLN A 81 12.98 7.35 -5.16
CA GLN A 81 11.92 8.35 -5.29
C GLN A 81 11.16 8.41 -3.98
N HIS A 82 10.97 9.62 -3.47
CA HIS A 82 10.29 9.87 -2.20
C HIS A 82 9.07 10.74 -2.44
N CYS A 83 7.98 10.44 -1.76
CA CYS A 83 6.88 11.38 -1.60
C CYS A 83 6.29 11.31 -0.19
N VAL A 84 5.52 12.33 0.14
CA VAL A 84 4.64 12.32 1.31
C VAL A 84 3.21 12.42 0.82
N LEU A 85 2.40 11.43 1.17
CA LEU A 85 0.95 11.51 1.03
C LEU A 85 0.39 12.21 2.27
N LYS A 86 -0.43 13.24 2.08
CA LYS A 86 -1.07 13.99 3.16
C LYS A 86 -2.58 13.92 3.01
N LYS A 87 -3.26 13.47 4.07
CA LYS A 87 -4.71 13.49 4.17
C LYS A 87 -5.17 14.92 4.47
N ASN A 88 -6.04 15.46 3.62
CA ASN A 88 -6.67 16.76 3.80
C ASN A 88 -7.92 16.66 4.68
N ALA A 89 -8.40 17.80 5.18
CA ALA A 89 -9.58 17.87 6.05
C ALA A 89 -10.87 17.36 5.37
N ASP A 90 -10.96 17.48 4.05
CA ASP A 90 -12.08 16.96 3.23
C ASP A 90 -11.96 15.46 2.93
N GLY A 91 -10.90 14.80 3.41
CA GLY A 91 -10.62 13.38 3.18
C GLY A 91 -9.85 13.08 1.90
N THR A 92 -9.61 14.07 1.03
CA THR A 92 -8.74 13.89 -0.15
C THR A 92 -7.29 13.68 0.25
N ILE A 93 -6.49 13.08 -0.64
CA ILE A 93 -5.09 12.77 -0.37
C ILE A 93 -4.21 13.53 -1.36
N ALA A 94 -3.35 14.41 -0.85
CA ALA A 94 -2.40 15.15 -1.66
C ALA A 94 -1.06 14.41 -1.72
N LEU A 95 -0.49 14.30 -2.93
CA LEU A 95 0.88 13.85 -3.14
C LEU A 95 1.84 15.05 -3.14
N ILE A 96 2.76 15.04 -2.17
CA ILE A 96 3.84 16.01 -2.03
C ILE A 96 5.13 15.33 -2.51
N SER A 97 5.60 15.74 -3.68
CA SER A 97 6.81 15.20 -4.32
C SER A 97 8.04 15.51 -3.48
N GLY A 98 8.93 14.53 -3.33
CA GLY A 98 10.20 14.66 -2.64
C GLY A 98 11.39 14.39 -3.56
N LYS A 99 12.50 13.97 -2.96
CA LYS A 99 13.74 13.61 -3.65
C LYS A 99 13.50 12.55 -4.73
N GLY A 100 14.11 12.73 -5.91
CA GLY A 100 14.00 11.79 -7.03
C GLY A 100 12.72 11.90 -7.85
N MET A 101 11.80 12.78 -7.49
CA MET A 101 10.61 13.03 -8.31
C MET A 101 10.72 14.31 -9.15
N GLU A 102 11.71 15.19 -8.93
CA GLU A 102 11.96 16.43 -9.70
C GLU A 102 10.67 17.21 -10.07
N GLY A 103 9.75 17.37 -9.11
CA GLY A 103 8.48 18.08 -9.32
C GLY A 103 7.37 17.27 -10.02
N ARG A 104 7.66 16.06 -10.51
CA ARG A 104 6.67 15.11 -11.01
C ARG A 104 5.67 14.74 -9.91
N LYS A 105 4.44 14.49 -10.32
CA LYS A 105 3.36 13.97 -9.47
C LYS A 105 3.15 12.47 -9.65
N TYR A 106 4.15 11.75 -10.13
CA TYR A 106 4.11 10.31 -10.39
C TYR A 106 5.49 9.70 -10.19
N PHE A 107 5.52 8.43 -9.80
CA PHE A 107 6.73 7.62 -9.78
C PHE A 107 7.03 7.15 -11.19
N VAL A 108 8.32 7.12 -11.55
CA VAL A 108 8.80 6.50 -12.78
C VAL A 108 9.37 5.12 -12.49
N ALA A 109 9.09 4.15 -13.36
CA ALA A 109 9.65 2.82 -13.30
C ALA A 109 10.12 2.40 -14.70
N LEU A 110 11.09 1.49 -14.74
CA LEU A 110 11.49 0.78 -15.94
C LEU A 110 10.88 -0.62 -15.88
N GLY A 111 10.23 -1.04 -16.97
CA GLY A 111 9.70 -2.39 -17.09
C GLY A 111 10.85 -3.40 -17.07
N GLY A 112 10.63 -4.55 -16.43
CA GLY A 112 11.64 -5.59 -16.19
C GLY A 112 12.49 -5.39 -14.93
N TYR A 113 12.51 -4.19 -14.33
CA TYR A 113 13.25 -3.92 -13.10
C TYR A 113 12.42 -4.16 -11.83
N TYR A 114 13.11 -4.34 -10.70
CA TYR A 114 12.49 -4.47 -9.39
C TYR A 114 12.51 -3.13 -8.64
N TYR A 115 11.43 -2.85 -7.92
CA TYR A 115 11.28 -1.64 -7.11
C TYR A 115 10.74 -1.96 -5.73
N ALA A 116 11.54 -1.70 -4.70
CA ALA A 116 11.09 -1.71 -3.34
C ALA A 116 10.11 -0.57 -3.05
N LEU A 117 9.06 -0.87 -2.29
CA LEU A 117 8.14 0.08 -1.70
C LEU A 117 8.28 0.00 -0.18
N ARG A 118 8.44 1.15 0.48
CA ARG A 118 8.31 1.28 1.94
C ARG A 118 7.30 2.37 2.28
N LEU A 119 6.39 2.05 3.19
CA LEU A 119 5.35 2.93 3.70
C LEU A 119 5.58 3.21 5.18
N VAL A 120 5.57 4.47 5.60
CA VAL A 120 5.61 4.87 7.01
C VAL A 120 4.43 5.79 7.31
N PHE A 121 3.43 5.26 8.00
CA PHE A 121 2.23 5.99 8.41
C PHE A 121 2.50 6.77 9.69
N LYS A 122 2.04 8.02 9.73
CA LYS A 122 2.14 8.88 10.91
C LYS A 122 0.80 9.54 11.20
N ASN A 123 0.50 9.74 12.48
CA ASN A 123 -0.64 10.55 12.91
C ASN A 123 -0.35 12.07 12.80
N ALA A 124 -1.34 12.90 13.15
CA ALA A 124 -1.20 14.36 13.11
C ALA A 124 -0.10 14.90 14.05
N ALA A 125 0.25 14.16 15.10
CA ALA A 125 1.35 14.49 16.02
C ALA A 125 2.73 13.97 15.53
N GLY A 126 2.78 13.31 14.37
CA GLY A 126 4.02 12.73 13.82
C GLY A 126 4.42 11.37 14.40
N LYS A 127 3.62 10.78 15.29
CA LYS A 127 3.86 9.43 15.83
C LYS A 127 3.70 8.40 14.70
N VAL A 128 4.69 7.52 14.56
CA VAL A 128 4.62 6.39 13.62
C VAL A 128 3.54 5.40 14.08
N LEU A 129 2.71 4.97 13.13
CA LEU A 129 1.57 4.08 13.36
C LEU A 129 1.85 2.64 12.96
N ASN A 130 2.91 2.38 12.19
CA ASN A 130 3.22 1.06 11.67
C ASN A 130 3.28 0.02 12.79
N ASP A 131 4.01 0.30 13.88
CA ASP A 131 4.13 -0.61 15.03
C ASP A 131 2.81 -0.91 15.73
N GLU A 132 1.90 0.08 15.78
CA GLU A 132 0.55 -0.13 16.33
C GLU A 132 -0.25 -1.07 15.42
N ILE A 133 -0.21 -0.83 14.10
CA ILE A 133 -0.96 -1.63 13.13
C ILE A 133 -0.40 -3.05 13.02
N SER A 134 0.93 -3.21 13.13
CA SER A 134 1.62 -4.50 13.07
C SER A 134 1.88 -5.13 14.44
N SER A 135 1.23 -4.64 15.50
CA SER A 135 1.37 -5.23 16.84
C SER A 135 0.86 -6.67 16.85
N LYS A 136 1.21 -7.43 17.90
CA LYS A 136 0.76 -8.82 18.04
C LYS A 136 -0.77 -8.94 18.03
N GLU A 137 -1.44 -7.96 18.61
CA GLU A 137 -2.89 -7.89 18.74
C GLU A 137 -3.57 -7.45 17.44
N ASN A 138 -2.92 -6.58 16.66
CA ASN A 138 -3.53 -5.96 15.48
C ASN A 138 -3.15 -6.66 14.15
N ALA A 139 -1.98 -7.31 14.07
CA ALA A 139 -1.49 -7.91 12.83
C ALA A 139 -2.41 -9.01 12.27
N SER A 140 -3.18 -9.69 13.12
CA SER A 140 -4.20 -10.66 12.70
C SER A 140 -5.44 -10.02 12.07
N HIS A 141 -5.62 -8.71 12.19
CA HIS A 141 -6.81 -8.02 11.70
C HIS A 141 -6.52 -7.15 10.47
N TYR A 142 -5.31 -6.62 10.34
CA TYR A 142 -4.94 -5.74 9.24
C TYR A 142 -4.22 -6.47 8.11
N GLN A 143 -4.46 -6.02 6.87
CA GLN A 143 -3.73 -6.46 5.69
C GLN A 143 -3.69 -5.36 4.62
N ILE A 144 -2.53 -5.19 3.99
CA ILE A 144 -2.40 -4.34 2.80
C ILE A 144 -2.62 -5.18 1.53
N PHE A 145 -3.38 -4.60 0.59
CA PHE A 145 -3.55 -5.10 -0.77
C PHE A 145 -3.19 -4.04 -1.80
N TYR A 146 -2.58 -4.47 -2.90
CA TYR A 146 -2.25 -3.62 -4.05
C TYR A 146 -2.99 -4.10 -5.29
N THR A 147 -3.63 -3.17 -6.00
CA THR A 147 -4.23 -3.44 -7.31
C THR A 147 -3.96 -2.29 -8.26
N VAL A 148 -4.12 -2.50 -9.56
CA VAL A 148 -4.39 -1.39 -10.48
C VAL A 148 -5.67 -0.70 -10.01
N SER A 149 -5.65 0.63 -9.96
CA SER A 149 -6.76 1.45 -9.50
C SER A 149 -7.76 1.72 -10.62
N ASP A 150 -9.03 1.74 -10.26
CA ASP A 150 -10.13 2.30 -11.05
C ASP A 150 -10.25 3.83 -10.93
N LEU A 151 -9.52 4.43 -9.98
CA LEU A 151 -9.54 5.86 -9.67
C LEU A 151 -8.15 6.51 -9.77
N ASP A 152 -8.10 7.79 -10.08
CA ASP A 152 -6.90 8.63 -9.94
C ASP A 152 -6.65 9.04 -8.48
N ASP A 153 -5.60 9.83 -8.23
CA ASP A 153 -5.24 10.36 -6.91
C ASP A 153 -6.25 11.37 -6.34
N SER A 154 -7.11 11.94 -7.18
CA SER A 154 -8.23 12.80 -6.76
C SER A 154 -9.53 12.04 -6.49
N GLY A 155 -9.55 10.72 -6.71
CA GLY A 155 -10.72 9.86 -6.53
C GLY A 155 -11.68 9.85 -7.73
N LYS A 156 -11.26 10.34 -8.90
CA LYS A 156 -12.07 10.30 -10.12
C LYS A 156 -11.80 9.03 -10.92
N PRO A 157 -12.77 8.49 -11.68
CA PRO A 157 -12.56 7.35 -12.56
C PRO A 157 -11.36 7.54 -13.49
N TYR A 158 -10.51 6.53 -13.59
CA TYR A 158 -9.28 6.57 -14.38
C TYR A 158 -9.13 5.33 -15.26
N VAL A 159 -8.72 5.57 -16.51
CA VAL A 159 -8.37 4.53 -17.48
C VAL A 159 -6.87 4.59 -17.73
N PRO A 160 -6.13 3.48 -17.52
CA PRO A 160 -4.71 3.37 -17.85
C PRO A 160 -4.39 3.80 -19.27
N LYS A 161 -3.26 4.49 -19.45
CA LYS A 161 -2.84 5.07 -20.72
C LYS A 161 -1.47 4.56 -21.15
N ASN A 162 -1.24 4.49 -22.44
CA ASN A 162 0.08 4.29 -23.01
C ASN A 162 0.89 5.60 -22.92
N VAL A 163 2.05 5.58 -22.28
CA VAL A 163 2.97 6.71 -22.12
C VAL A 163 3.46 7.22 -23.48
N ARG A 164 3.64 6.34 -24.47
CA ARG A 164 4.15 6.72 -25.80
C ARG A 164 3.13 7.53 -26.60
N THR A 165 1.84 7.14 -26.55
CA THR A 165 0.79 7.70 -27.41
C THR A 165 -0.21 8.60 -26.67
N GLY A 166 -0.33 8.46 -25.36
CA GLY A 166 -1.36 9.10 -24.54
C GLY A 166 -2.76 8.47 -24.65
N ASN A 167 -2.92 7.46 -25.51
CA ASN A 167 -4.17 6.73 -25.70
C ASN A 167 -4.43 5.78 -24.53
N ALA A 168 -5.68 5.34 -24.37
CA ALA A 168 -6.01 4.28 -23.42
C ALA A 168 -5.29 2.98 -23.79
N LEU A 169 -4.84 2.23 -22.79
CA LEU A 169 -4.33 0.88 -22.97
C LEU A 169 -5.45 -0.05 -23.43
N LYS A 170 -5.10 -1.11 -24.17
CA LYS A 170 -6.06 -2.19 -24.48
C LYS A 170 -6.51 -2.86 -23.18
N GLY A 171 -7.82 -3.04 -22.99
CA GLY A 171 -8.35 -3.70 -21.80
C GLY A 171 -9.81 -3.40 -21.52
N ASP A 172 -10.43 -4.22 -20.67
CA ASP A 172 -11.79 -4.03 -20.17
C ASP A 172 -11.76 -3.17 -18.89
N TRP A 173 -11.72 -1.85 -19.08
CA TRP A 173 -11.56 -0.86 -18.01
C TRP A 173 -12.87 -0.46 -17.30
N ASP A 174 -14.02 -0.98 -17.76
CA ASP A 174 -15.32 -0.68 -17.16
C ASP A 174 -15.52 -1.39 -15.81
N LYS A 175 -14.66 -2.36 -15.49
CA LYS A 175 -14.65 -3.06 -14.20
C LYS A 175 -14.22 -2.11 -13.07
N LYS A 176 -15.05 -2.02 -12.02
CA LYS A 176 -14.84 -1.09 -10.89
C LYS A 176 -14.66 -1.80 -9.54
N ASP A 177 -15.03 -3.07 -9.43
CA ASP A 177 -14.89 -3.79 -8.18
C ASP A 177 -13.45 -4.26 -7.93
N PHE A 178 -13.15 -4.48 -6.65
CA PHE A 178 -11.82 -4.84 -6.17
C PHE A 178 -11.31 -6.18 -6.74
N ALA A 179 -12.17 -7.20 -6.83
CA ALA A 179 -11.76 -8.53 -7.27
C ALA A 179 -11.37 -8.54 -8.75
N ALA A 180 -12.16 -7.86 -9.58
CA ALA A 180 -11.84 -7.66 -10.98
C ALA A 180 -10.52 -6.91 -11.19
N ARG A 181 -10.31 -5.81 -10.44
CA ARG A 181 -9.07 -5.04 -10.53
C ARG A 181 -7.85 -5.81 -10.01
N ALA A 182 -8.01 -6.62 -8.97
CA ALA A 182 -6.97 -7.51 -8.47
C ALA A 182 -6.57 -8.54 -9.54
N ALA A 183 -7.53 -9.17 -10.21
CA ALA A 183 -7.27 -10.14 -11.27
C ALA A 183 -6.50 -9.53 -12.46
N MET A 184 -6.79 -8.28 -12.82
CA MET A 184 -6.08 -7.58 -13.91
C MET A 184 -4.69 -7.08 -13.51
N SER A 185 -4.36 -7.02 -12.22
CA SER A 185 -3.12 -6.40 -11.76
C SER A 185 -1.87 -7.17 -12.17
N SER A 186 -2.00 -8.48 -12.40
CA SER A 186 -0.90 -9.34 -12.86
C SER A 186 -0.36 -8.98 -14.24
N ASP A 187 -1.14 -8.24 -15.06
CA ASP A 187 -0.69 -7.73 -16.36
C ASP A 187 0.24 -6.52 -16.24
N PHE A 188 0.31 -5.91 -15.06
CA PHE A 188 1.06 -4.67 -14.80
C PHE A 188 2.22 -4.89 -13.83
N PHE A 189 2.02 -5.71 -12.80
CA PHE A 189 3.04 -5.96 -11.79
C PHE A 189 2.82 -7.26 -11.01
N ASP A 190 3.92 -7.81 -10.47
CA ASP A 190 3.89 -8.74 -9.33
C ASP A 190 4.43 -8.00 -8.10
N TYR A 191 3.75 -8.16 -6.97
CA TYR A 191 4.18 -7.61 -5.70
C TYR A 191 4.56 -8.74 -4.75
N ARG A 192 5.79 -8.68 -4.26
CA ARG A 192 6.31 -9.59 -3.24
C ARG A 192 6.43 -8.86 -1.92
N TYR A 193 5.61 -9.31 -0.99
CA TYR A 193 5.65 -8.92 0.41
C TYR A 193 7.04 -9.18 1.05
N ARG A 194 7.52 -8.25 1.88
CA ARG A 194 8.68 -8.44 2.78
C ARG A 194 8.34 -7.95 4.20
N ASP A 195 8.87 -8.67 5.19
CA ASP A 195 8.47 -8.49 6.60
C ASP A 195 8.73 -7.07 7.13
N THR A 196 7.86 -6.63 8.04
CA THR A 196 7.79 -5.26 8.54
C THR A 196 8.26 -5.10 9.98
N ASN A 197 8.68 -6.17 10.67
CA ASN A 197 9.06 -6.05 12.07
C ASN A 197 10.57 -6.28 12.32
N PRO A 198 11.28 -5.26 12.84
CA PRO A 198 10.82 -3.87 13.06
C PRO A 198 10.81 -3.03 11.78
N ASP A 199 9.95 -2.02 11.76
CA ASP A 199 9.74 -1.10 10.63
C ASP A 199 11.01 -0.31 10.24
N SER A 200 11.91 -0.13 11.21
CA SER A 200 13.19 0.56 11.11
C SER A 200 14.33 -0.32 10.58
N LEU A 201 14.24 -1.65 10.69
CA LEU A 201 15.29 -2.54 10.18
C LEU A 201 15.04 -2.86 8.71
N GLN A 202 15.93 -2.37 7.86
CA GLN A 202 16.24 -3.00 6.57
C GLN A 202 17.23 -4.14 6.87
N ILE A 203 17.29 -5.18 6.04
CA ILE A 203 18.15 -6.36 6.29
C ILE A 203 19.63 -5.96 6.53
N SER A 204 20.03 -4.74 6.18
CA SER A 204 21.39 -4.21 6.29
C SER A 204 21.50 -2.84 6.99
N THR A 205 20.65 -2.49 7.96
CA THR A 205 21.23 -1.68 9.05
C THR A 205 22.25 -2.57 9.74
N GLN A 206 23.48 -2.53 9.22
CA GLN A 206 24.62 -3.26 9.72
C GLN A 206 24.69 -2.96 11.22
N ILE A 207 24.56 -3.99 12.07
CA ILE A 207 24.90 -3.82 13.48
C ILE A 207 26.36 -3.35 13.47
N PRO A 208 26.70 -2.22 14.11
CA PRO A 208 28.09 -1.76 14.16
C PRO A 208 29.00 -2.92 14.60
N GLY A 209 29.86 -3.40 13.68
CA GLY A 209 30.79 -4.51 13.92
C GLY A 209 30.42 -5.90 13.35
N GLY A 210 29.31 -6.07 12.63
CA GLY A 210 28.95 -7.36 11.98
C GLY A 210 29.41 -7.48 10.51
N SER A 211 29.77 -8.70 10.10
CA SER A 211 30.09 -9.05 8.70
C SER A 211 28.82 -9.14 7.85
N ALA A 212 28.95 -9.09 6.52
CA ALA A 212 27.83 -9.26 5.58
C ALA A 212 27.14 -10.64 5.70
N ASP A 213 27.84 -11.62 6.26
CA ASP A 213 27.32 -12.98 6.52
C ASP A 213 26.65 -13.10 7.91
N ASP A 214 26.88 -12.13 8.81
CA ASP A 214 26.22 -12.06 10.13
C ASP A 214 24.76 -11.58 10.05
N VAL A 215 24.23 -11.42 8.84
CA VAL A 215 22.79 -11.29 8.54
C VAL A 215 22.12 -12.65 8.72
N VAL A 216 22.26 -13.20 9.92
CA VAL A 216 21.65 -14.44 10.37
C VAL A 216 20.13 -14.23 10.40
N SER A 217 19.43 -15.05 9.61
CA SER A 217 18.00 -15.40 9.77
C SER A 217 16.93 -14.30 9.83
N LEU A 218 17.20 -13.07 9.39
CA LEU A 218 16.15 -12.06 9.17
C LEU A 218 15.33 -12.28 7.89
N LEU A 219 15.57 -13.41 7.18
CA LEU A 219 14.57 -14.04 6.32
C LEU A 219 13.39 -14.52 7.19
N ARG A 220 12.64 -13.59 7.78
CA ARG A 220 11.26 -13.84 8.23
C ARG A 220 10.38 -13.94 6.98
N ILE A 221 10.65 -14.94 6.15
CA ILE A 221 9.62 -15.56 5.33
C ILE A 221 8.66 -16.14 6.36
N GLY A 222 7.40 -15.71 6.41
CA GLY A 222 6.38 -16.04 7.42
C GLY A 222 6.43 -17.48 7.95
N ARG A 223 7.35 -17.73 8.88
CA ARG A 223 7.60 -18.98 9.60
C ARG A 223 8.37 -18.64 10.87
N VAL A 224 7.68 -17.92 11.76
CA VAL A 224 8.02 -18.03 13.18
C VAL A 224 7.58 -19.43 13.60
N THR A 225 8.54 -20.33 13.73
CA THR A 225 8.32 -21.77 13.96
C THR A 225 7.77 -22.08 15.34
N ASP A 226 7.82 -21.12 16.29
CA ASP A 226 7.39 -21.30 17.68
C ASP A 226 5.96 -20.80 17.99
N GLY A 227 5.29 -20.13 17.04
CA GLY A 227 3.91 -19.63 17.23
C GLY A 227 3.76 -18.49 18.24
N THR A 228 4.85 -17.85 18.68
CA THR A 228 4.80 -16.75 19.66
C THR A 228 4.56 -15.38 19.03
N GLN A 229 4.75 -15.24 17.72
CA GLN A 229 4.55 -14.02 16.93
C GLN A 229 3.57 -14.24 15.76
N PRO A 230 2.85 -13.18 15.31
CA PRO A 230 1.95 -13.26 14.16
C PRO A 230 2.68 -13.81 12.94
N GLN A 231 2.08 -14.76 12.24
CA GLN A 231 2.73 -15.44 11.10
C GLN A 231 2.85 -14.55 9.86
N ASP A 232 2.07 -13.45 9.77
CA ASP A 232 2.09 -12.49 8.67
C ASP A 232 1.85 -11.05 9.17
N TYR A 233 2.91 -10.24 9.18
CA TYR A 233 2.79 -8.80 9.45
C TYR A 233 2.14 -8.05 8.26
N VAL A 234 1.81 -6.77 8.44
CA VAL A 234 0.83 -6.04 7.60
C VAL A 234 1.38 -5.59 6.23
N GLY A 235 2.69 -5.64 5.99
CA GLY A 235 3.26 -5.50 4.64
C GLY A 235 3.51 -4.06 4.18
N PHE A 236 3.99 -3.23 5.09
CA PHE A 236 4.53 -1.90 4.85
C PHE A 236 5.81 -1.87 4.00
N LYS A 237 6.41 -3.04 3.73
CA LYS A 237 7.61 -3.21 2.91
C LYS A 237 7.40 -4.37 1.93
N GLY A 238 8.01 -4.26 0.76
CA GLY A 238 7.98 -5.29 -0.27
C GLY A 238 8.50 -4.72 -1.57
N TYR A 239 8.50 -5.51 -2.62
CA TYR A 239 8.96 -5.04 -3.92
C TYR A 239 8.01 -5.43 -5.04
N PHE A 240 7.91 -4.55 -6.02
CA PHE A 240 7.26 -4.78 -7.29
C PHE A 240 8.27 -5.27 -8.32
N ASN A 241 7.84 -6.15 -9.21
CA ASN A 241 8.39 -6.20 -10.55
C ASN A 241 7.32 -5.69 -11.50
N PHE A 242 7.66 -4.70 -12.33
CA PHE A 242 6.76 -4.21 -13.36
C PHE A 242 7.00 -5.02 -14.62
N TYR A 243 6.07 -5.93 -14.91
CA TYR A 243 6.09 -6.61 -16.18
C TYR A 243 5.37 -5.75 -17.19
N LEU A 244 5.97 -5.70 -18.36
CA LEU A 244 5.25 -5.36 -19.56
C LEU A 244 5.02 -6.67 -20.30
N GLN A 245 3.78 -6.93 -20.74
CA GLN A 245 3.41 -8.20 -21.37
C GLN A 245 4.39 -8.54 -22.52
N PRO A 246 5.00 -9.74 -22.54
CA PRO A 246 5.82 -10.24 -23.66
C PRO A 246 4.91 -10.78 -24.79
N LYS A 247 5.31 -10.94 -26.07
CA LYS A 247 6.58 -10.69 -26.80
C LYS A 247 6.39 -10.58 -28.33
N ASP A 248 5.15 -10.58 -28.83
CA ASP A 248 4.83 -10.76 -30.26
C ASP A 248 4.17 -9.53 -30.93
N GLU A 249 3.80 -8.49 -30.16
CA GLU A 249 3.36 -7.21 -30.73
C GLU A 249 4.60 -6.34 -31.02
N GLU A 250 4.65 -5.75 -32.23
CA GLU A 250 5.75 -4.90 -32.70
C GLU A 250 6.02 -3.68 -31.80
N GLU A 251 5.02 -3.26 -31.00
CA GLU A 251 5.14 -2.19 -30.01
C GLU A 251 4.49 -2.57 -28.68
N GLN A 252 5.31 -2.78 -27.65
CA GLN A 252 4.85 -3.00 -26.29
C GLN A 252 4.26 -1.72 -25.69
N GLU A 253 3.07 -1.78 -25.08
CA GLU A 253 2.50 -0.60 -24.44
C GLU A 253 3.23 -0.26 -23.13
N LEU A 254 3.56 1.02 -22.93
CA LEU A 254 4.18 1.53 -21.71
C LEU A 254 3.09 2.12 -20.79
N PRO A 255 2.70 1.47 -19.68
CA PRO A 255 1.55 1.88 -18.90
C PRO A 255 1.82 3.10 -18.00
N SER A 256 0.88 4.04 -18.03
CA SER A 256 0.64 5.10 -17.05
C SER A 256 -0.66 4.78 -16.31
N TYR A 257 -0.57 4.56 -15.01
CA TYR A 257 -1.69 4.08 -14.20
C TYR A 257 -1.50 4.43 -12.72
N PHE A 258 -2.47 4.04 -11.91
CA PHE A 258 -2.40 4.19 -10.47
C PHE A 258 -2.40 2.83 -9.79
N ILE A 259 -1.55 2.63 -8.80
CA ILE A 259 -1.63 1.50 -7.87
C ILE A 259 -2.51 1.93 -6.69
N ALA A 260 -3.65 1.29 -6.51
CA ALA A 260 -4.46 1.43 -5.31
C ALA A 260 -3.83 0.58 -4.19
N MET A 261 -3.35 1.24 -3.14
CA MET A 261 -3.00 0.59 -1.88
C MET A 261 -4.20 0.69 -0.96
N ARG A 262 -4.66 -0.46 -0.44
CA ARG A 262 -5.76 -0.55 0.53
C ARG A 262 -5.27 -1.21 1.80
N LEU A 263 -5.46 -0.55 2.93
CA LEU A 263 -5.41 -1.21 4.23
C LEU A 263 -6.82 -1.70 4.56
N LEU A 264 -6.98 -3.01 4.65
CA LEU A 264 -8.23 -3.63 5.06
C LEU A 264 -8.10 -4.11 6.51
N TYR A 265 -9.21 -4.04 7.24
CA TYR A 265 -9.38 -4.55 8.59
C TYR A 265 -10.46 -5.63 8.60
N ALA A 266 -10.14 -6.77 9.18
CA ALA A 266 -11.08 -7.84 9.49
C ALA A 266 -11.51 -7.72 10.95
N LYS A 267 -12.83 -7.71 11.20
CA LYS A 267 -13.36 -7.71 12.57
C LYS A 267 -13.01 -9.01 13.29
N ALA A 268 -13.14 -10.13 12.58
CA ALA A 268 -12.54 -11.40 12.99
C ALA A 268 -11.04 -11.41 12.65
N THR A 269 -10.32 -12.44 13.09
CA THR A 269 -8.97 -12.68 12.59
C THR A 269 -8.99 -13.00 11.09
N LYS A 270 -8.00 -12.52 10.34
CA LYS A 270 -7.76 -12.87 8.93
C LYS A 270 -7.34 -14.32 8.74
N TYR A 271 -6.81 -14.93 9.79
CA TYR A 271 -6.43 -16.35 9.81
C TYR A 271 -7.66 -17.24 9.94
N LEU A 272 -7.64 -18.40 9.29
CA LEU A 272 -8.60 -19.46 9.56
C LEU A 272 -8.61 -19.77 11.06
N ALA A 273 -9.82 -19.96 11.61
CA ALA A 273 -9.97 -20.53 12.94
C ALA A 273 -9.18 -21.86 12.98
N THR A 274 -8.42 -22.08 14.04
CA THR A 274 -7.97 -23.43 14.35
C THR A 274 -9.22 -24.28 14.51
N ALA A 275 -9.21 -25.46 13.92
CA ALA A 275 -10.31 -26.41 13.92
C ALA A 275 -11.02 -26.53 15.27
N ASP A 276 -12.33 -26.76 15.20
CA ASP A 276 -13.11 -27.17 16.36
C ASP A 276 -12.55 -28.53 16.85
N PRO A 277 -11.99 -28.62 18.06
CA PRO A 277 -11.43 -29.87 18.55
C PRO A 277 -12.45 -31.00 18.65
N ASP A 278 -13.76 -30.68 18.65
CA ASP A 278 -14.86 -31.62 18.80
C ASP A 278 -15.52 -31.99 17.44
N ASP A 279 -15.10 -31.38 16.32
CA ASP A 279 -15.59 -31.73 14.98
C ASP A 279 -14.73 -32.87 14.37
N GLU A 280 -15.29 -34.08 14.31
CA GLU A 280 -14.59 -35.25 13.79
C GLU A 280 -14.32 -35.17 12.28
N ASP A 281 -15.09 -34.38 11.53
CA ASP A 281 -14.99 -34.22 10.07
C ASP A 281 -14.07 -33.05 9.68
N ASP A 282 -13.60 -32.23 10.63
CA ASP A 282 -12.68 -31.13 10.34
C ASP A 282 -11.29 -31.65 9.95
N THR A 283 -10.97 -31.53 8.66
CA THR A 283 -9.66 -31.86 8.08
C THR A 283 -8.48 -31.10 8.72
N TYR A 284 -8.75 -30.03 9.48
CA TYR A 284 -7.77 -29.19 10.14
C TYR A 284 -7.65 -29.45 11.66
N LYS A 285 -8.36 -30.43 12.24
CA LYS A 285 -8.36 -30.76 13.69
C LYS A 285 -6.99 -31.03 14.33
N ASN A 286 -6.03 -31.46 13.52
CA ASN A 286 -4.65 -31.70 13.98
C ASN A 286 -3.75 -30.45 13.91
N ILE A 287 -4.25 -29.33 13.37
CA ILE A 287 -3.50 -28.10 13.19
C ILE A 287 -3.75 -27.17 14.37
N LYS A 288 -2.86 -27.25 15.36
CA LYS A 288 -2.88 -26.43 16.58
C LYS A 288 -2.50 -24.95 16.36
N ARG A 289 -2.53 -24.44 15.13
CA ARG A 289 -1.98 -23.13 14.76
C ARG A 289 -2.91 -22.41 13.77
N PRO A 290 -3.09 -21.09 13.88
CA PRO A 290 -3.81 -20.33 12.87
C PRO A 290 -3.13 -20.57 11.52
N LEU A 291 -3.89 -20.99 10.51
CA LEU A 291 -3.35 -21.13 9.17
C LEU A 291 -3.29 -19.74 8.51
N PRO A 292 -2.23 -19.42 7.75
CA PRO A 292 -2.07 -18.14 7.04
C PRO A 292 -3.09 -17.94 5.89
N TYR A 293 -4.06 -18.84 5.76
CA TYR A 293 -5.12 -18.72 4.75
C TYR A 293 -6.16 -17.71 5.21
N TYR A 294 -6.54 -16.83 4.29
CA TYR A 294 -7.66 -15.91 4.46
C TYR A 294 -8.96 -16.70 4.53
N SER A 295 -9.75 -16.49 5.58
CA SER A 295 -11.08 -17.11 5.62
C SER A 295 -11.97 -16.44 4.56
N ALA A 296 -12.54 -17.24 3.65
CA ALA A 296 -13.51 -16.77 2.65
C ALA A 296 -14.73 -16.02 3.25
N PRO A 297 -15.20 -16.27 4.49
CA PRO A 297 -16.26 -15.49 5.12
C PRO A 297 -15.77 -14.22 5.86
N THR A 298 -14.49 -13.84 5.77
CA THR A 298 -13.99 -12.65 6.49
C THR A 298 -14.64 -11.38 5.94
N GLU A 299 -15.43 -10.70 6.76
CA GLU A 299 -15.90 -9.36 6.45
C GLU A 299 -14.74 -8.36 6.56
N TRP A 300 -14.34 -7.80 5.41
CA TRP A 300 -13.29 -6.79 5.32
C TRP A 300 -13.88 -5.39 5.27
N LYS A 301 -13.37 -4.51 6.12
CA LYS A 301 -13.59 -3.07 6.09
C LYS A 301 -12.36 -2.39 5.49
N GLU A 302 -12.54 -1.57 4.45
CA GLU A 302 -11.48 -0.68 3.98
C GLU A 302 -11.28 0.44 5.01
N VAL A 303 -10.09 0.49 5.59
CA VAL A 303 -9.73 1.47 6.62
C VAL A 303 -9.11 2.71 5.98
N LEU A 304 -8.27 2.48 4.97
CA LEU A 304 -7.69 3.54 4.19
C LEU A 304 -7.38 3.05 2.77
N ARG A 305 -7.46 3.99 1.83
CA ARG A 305 -7.04 3.80 0.45
C ARG A 305 -6.31 5.04 -0.03
N PHE A 306 -5.24 4.85 -0.78
CA PHE A 306 -4.67 5.87 -1.64
C PHE A 306 -4.21 5.27 -2.96
N ASN A 307 -4.08 6.13 -3.96
CA ASN A 307 -3.69 5.74 -5.31
C ASN A 307 -2.31 6.33 -5.61
N LEU A 308 -1.30 5.48 -5.82
CA LEU A 308 0.05 5.88 -6.20
C LEU A 308 0.14 5.98 -7.72
N PRO A 309 0.36 7.18 -8.29
CA PRO A 309 0.57 7.33 -9.73
C PRO A 309 1.93 6.75 -10.15
N ILE A 310 1.92 5.79 -11.08
CA ILE A 310 3.10 5.14 -11.66
C ILE A 310 3.10 5.33 -13.17
N ARG A 311 4.28 5.61 -13.73
CA ARG A 311 4.55 5.49 -15.16
C ARG A 311 5.69 4.52 -15.38
N VAL A 312 5.45 3.48 -16.17
CA VAL A 312 6.53 2.67 -16.72
C VAL A 312 7.01 3.37 -17.99
N ILE A 313 8.21 3.92 -17.96
CA ILE A 313 8.66 4.92 -18.95
C ILE A 313 9.53 4.34 -20.05
N ALA A 314 10.09 3.15 -19.86
CA ALA A 314 10.81 2.37 -20.86
C ALA A 314 10.86 0.90 -20.40
N GLU A 315 11.22 -0.01 -21.29
CA GLU A 315 11.31 -1.45 -21.02
C GLU A 315 12.77 -1.94 -21.07
N GLN A 316 13.19 -2.73 -20.09
CA GLN A 316 14.55 -3.29 -20.07
C GLN A 316 14.85 -4.14 -21.31
N ASN A 317 13.89 -4.95 -21.77
CA ASN A 317 14.07 -5.75 -22.98
C ASN A 317 14.32 -4.90 -24.24
N ASP A 318 13.80 -3.67 -24.29
CA ASP A 318 14.05 -2.75 -25.40
C ASP A 318 15.52 -2.34 -25.44
N SER A 319 16.18 -2.18 -24.28
CA SER A 319 17.61 -1.86 -24.24
C SER A 319 18.51 -2.89 -24.94
N PHE A 320 18.03 -4.13 -25.10
CA PHE A 320 18.75 -5.20 -25.81
C PHE A 320 18.25 -5.40 -27.25
N ARG A 321 16.93 -5.29 -27.49
CA ARG A 321 16.30 -5.59 -28.79
C ARG A 321 16.27 -4.39 -29.73
N ASP A 322 16.01 -3.21 -29.19
CA ASP A 322 15.86 -1.95 -29.90
C ASP A 322 16.36 -0.80 -29.00
N PRO A 323 17.69 -0.66 -28.84
CA PRO A 323 18.27 0.31 -27.93
C PRO A 323 17.84 1.75 -28.25
N GLU A 324 17.66 2.08 -29.52
CA GLU A 324 17.19 3.40 -29.93
C GLU A 324 15.80 3.70 -29.37
N ARG A 325 14.86 2.76 -29.44
CA ARG A 325 13.54 2.93 -28.82
C ARG A 325 13.64 3.15 -27.32
N PHE A 326 14.46 2.36 -26.62
CA PHE A 326 14.66 2.52 -25.18
C PHE A 326 15.13 3.94 -24.82
N TYR A 327 16.15 4.46 -25.52
CA TYR A 327 16.65 5.82 -25.24
C TYR A 327 15.69 6.92 -25.70
N GLU A 328 14.94 6.72 -26.79
CA GLU A 328 13.90 7.65 -27.22
C GLU A 328 12.75 7.73 -26.20
N ASP A 329 12.39 6.61 -25.57
CA ASP A 329 11.42 6.60 -24.48
C ASP A 329 11.92 7.41 -23.27
N LEU A 330 13.16 7.18 -22.84
CA LEU A 330 13.78 7.93 -21.74
C LEU A 330 13.89 9.42 -22.06
N LYS A 331 14.25 9.78 -23.30
CA LYS A 331 14.31 11.16 -23.78
C LYS A 331 12.96 11.86 -23.67
N ARG A 332 11.86 11.18 -24.00
CA ARG A 332 10.52 11.76 -23.87
C ARG A 332 10.16 12.09 -22.42
N GLU A 333 10.58 11.27 -21.47
CA GLU A 333 10.34 11.51 -20.04
C GLU A 333 11.28 12.59 -19.47
N PHE A 334 12.59 12.45 -19.68
CA PHE A 334 13.59 13.29 -19.00
C PHE A 334 14.02 14.54 -19.76
N LYS A 335 13.55 14.72 -21.01
CA LYS A 335 13.87 15.87 -21.86
C LYS A 335 15.37 16.06 -22.10
N LYS A 336 16.11 14.95 -22.22
CA LYS A 336 17.54 14.89 -22.55
C LYS A 336 17.76 14.31 -23.94
N SER A 337 18.92 14.59 -24.55
CA SER A 337 19.31 13.94 -25.80
C SER A 337 19.59 12.45 -25.61
N VAL A 338 19.47 11.67 -26.68
CA VAL A 338 19.78 10.23 -26.65
C VAL A 338 21.25 10.01 -26.33
N GLU A 339 22.14 10.85 -26.85
CA GLU A 339 23.58 10.80 -26.62
C GLU A 339 23.93 11.03 -25.15
N GLU A 340 23.30 12.01 -24.50
CA GLU A 340 23.47 12.24 -23.06
C GLU A 340 23.01 11.02 -22.26
N LEU A 341 21.83 10.48 -22.56
CA LEU A 341 21.27 9.33 -21.85
C LEU A 341 22.11 8.06 -22.03
N LYS A 342 22.64 7.81 -23.25
CA LYS A 342 23.58 6.73 -23.53
C LYS A 342 24.83 6.87 -22.67
N LYS A 343 25.44 8.05 -22.66
CA LYS A 343 26.63 8.33 -21.85
C LYS A 343 26.38 8.13 -20.36
N GLU A 344 25.26 8.62 -19.83
CA GLU A 344 24.90 8.39 -18.42
C GLU A 344 24.76 6.90 -18.10
N TYR A 345 24.21 6.13 -19.03
CA TYR A 345 24.01 4.70 -18.88
C TYR A 345 25.31 3.90 -19.00
N GLU A 346 26.21 4.26 -19.90
CA GLU A 346 27.54 3.65 -20.06
C GLU A 346 28.46 3.94 -18.88
N GLU A 347 28.33 5.13 -18.26
CA GLU A 347 29.07 5.49 -17.06
C GLU A 347 28.50 4.85 -15.78
N LEU A 348 27.43 4.06 -15.88
CA LEU A 348 26.96 3.24 -14.76
C LEU A 348 27.93 2.10 -14.54
N ILE A 349 28.70 2.23 -13.47
CA ILE A 349 29.42 1.10 -12.89
C ILE A 349 28.38 0.26 -12.14
N PRO A 350 28.17 -1.02 -12.49
CA PRO A 350 27.40 -1.94 -11.67
C PRO A 350 28.14 -2.06 -10.35
N ASP A 351 27.58 -1.47 -9.31
CA ASP A 351 28.12 -1.55 -7.96
C ASP A 351 26.99 -1.93 -7.02
N ASP A 352 27.29 -2.84 -6.10
CA ASP A 352 26.39 -3.42 -5.13
C ASP A 352 26.63 -2.80 -3.74
N ASN A 353 27.34 -1.68 -3.64
CA ASN A 353 27.66 -1.00 -2.37
C ASN A 353 26.49 -0.26 -1.70
N SER A 354 25.26 -0.48 -2.15
CA SER A 354 24.08 0.09 -1.52
C SER A 354 23.75 -0.60 -0.21
N SER A 355 23.46 0.16 0.83
CA SER A 355 23.03 -0.34 2.14
C SER A 355 21.51 -0.58 2.24
N PHE A 356 20.78 -0.66 1.12
CA PHE A 356 19.33 -0.90 1.13
C PHE A 356 19.01 -2.35 0.78
N TYR A 357 18.48 -3.12 1.74
CA TYR A 357 18.12 -4.52 1.54
C TYR A 357 16.77 -4.88 2.18
N MET A 358 16.03 -5.81 1.57
CA MET A 358 14.76 -6.34 2.08
C MET A 358 14.59 -7.84 1.88
#